data_AF-A0A914ZZ30-F1
#
_entry.id   AF-A0A914ZZ30-F1
#
_cell.length_a   1.000
_cell.length_b   1.000
_cell.length_c   1.000
_cell.angle_alpha   90.00
_cell.angle_beta   90.00
_cell.angle_gamma   90.00
#
_symmetry.space_group_name_H-M   'P 1'
#
loop_
_entity.id
_entity.type
_entity.pdbx_description
1 polymer ?
#
loop_
_entity_poly.entity_id
_entity_poly.type
_entity_poly.pdbx_seq_one_letter_code
_entity_poly.pdbx_strand_id
1 'polypeptide(L)'
;MEDVAQPEISWMSIDYTVLCLLSVGVCDLCGFDLIQRPGNDCIARSHAMLVSIETIAVDEETGCLELTARGREIIRLPVQPMLAHMLLESLELDLLPEMAAVCACIHIGSLFMRHLDDEGRCQMDQVLMSFYDE
;
A
#
# COMPACT_ATOMS: atom_id res chain seq x y z
N MET A 1 14.84 -29.82 13.69
CA MET A 1 13.65 -29.17 14.26
C MET A 1 13.18 -28.23 13.17
N GLU A 2 12.01 -28.46 12.60
CA GLU A 2 11.54 -27.74 11.41
C GLU A 2 11.63 -26.22 11.63
N ASP A 3 12.47 -25.55 10.85
CA ASP A 3 12.46 -24.10 10.69
C ASP A 3 11.15 -23.74 9.98
N VAL A 4 10.07 -23.63 10.76
CA VAL A 4 8.82 -23.08 10.23
C VAL A 4 9.08 -21.60 9.94
N ALA A 5 9.09 -21.25 8.65
CA ALA A 5 9.23 -19.88 8.21
C ALA A 5 8.17 -18.99 8.89
N GLN A 6 8.59 -17.83 9.38
CA GLN A 6 7.65 -16.87 9.96
C GLN A 6 6.58 -16.49 8.91
N PRO A 7 5.31 -16.43 9.31
CA PRO A 7 4.23 -16.15 8.38
C PRO A 7 4.32 -14.73 7.83
N GLU A 8 3.88 -14.56 6.60
CA GLU A 8 3.88 -13.29 5.87
C GLU A 8 3.18 -12.15 6.64
N ILE A 9 2.08 -12.48 7.32
CA ILE A 9 1.27 -11.53 8.10
C ILE A 9 2.04 -10.89 9.27
N SER A 10 3.17 -11.46 9.69
CA SER A 10 3.99 -10.91 10.78
C SER A 10 4.97 -9.83 10.33
N TRP A 11 5.31 -9.76 9.04
CA TRP A 11 6.36 -8.86 8.54
C TRP A 11 5.94 -7.99 7.35
N MET A 12 4.79 -8.25 6.73
CA MET A 12 4.22 -7.38 5.71
C MET A 12 3.24 -6.36 6.26
N SER A 13 2.97 -5.29 5.49
CA SER A 13 1.85 -4.40 5.78
C SER A 13 0.53 -5.13 5.59
N ILE A 14 -0.41 -4.91 6.51
CA ILE A 14 -1.74 -5.51 6.48
C ILE A 14 -2.82 -4.51 6.02
N ASP A 15 -2.45 -3.34 5.53
CA ASP A 15 -3.40 -2.26 5.15
C ASP A 15 -4.46 -2.76 4.14
N TYR A 16 -4.00 -3.46 3.10
CA TYR A 16 -4.90 -4.02 2.09
C TYR A 16 -5.78 -5.13 2.66
N THR A 17 -5.23 -5.98 3.53
CA THR A 17 -5.98 -7.05 4.21
C THR A 17 -7.07 -6.47 5.11
N VAL A 18 -6.75 -5.43 5.89
CA VAL A 18 -7.72 -4.71 6.73
C VAL A 18 -8.83 -4.12 5.88
N LEU A 19 -8.47 -3.43 4.78
CA LEU A 19 -9.46 -2.87 3.85
C LEU A 19 -10.37 -3.96 3.24
N CYS A 20 -9.79 -5.11 2.88
CA CYS A 20 -10.56 -6.26 2.38
C CYS A 20 -11.50 -6.84 3.43
N LEU A 21 -11.04 -7.04 4.67
CA LEU A 21 -11.89 -7.54 5.76
C LEU A 21 -13.09 -6.62 6.01
N LEU A 22 -12.84 -5.31 6.03
CA LEU A 22 -13.89 -4.30 6.15
C LEU A 22 -14.86 -4.33 4.97
N SER A 23 -14.38 -4.57 3.75
CA SER A 23 -15.23 -4.70 2.56
C SER A 23 -16.21 -5.88 2.61
N VAL A 24 -15.85 -6.93 3.33
CA VAL A 24 -16.70 -8.11 3.56
C VAL A 24 -17.65 -7.89 4.75
N GLY A 25 -17.46 -6.82 5.54
CA GLY A 25 -18.29 -6.49 6.70
C GLY A 25 -17.73 -7.02 8.03
N VAL A 26 -16.43 -7.31 8.11
CA VAL A 26 -15.78 -7.69 9.38
C VAL A 26 -15.46 -6.44 10.19
N CYS A 27 -16.25 -6.16 11.22
CA CYS A 27 -16.09 -4.96 12.05
C CYS A 27 -15.01 -5.11 13.14
N ASP A 28 -14.84 -6.30 13.72
CA ASP A 28 -13.86 -6.58 14.77
C ASP A 28 -12.60 -7.25 14.19
N LEU A 29 -11.62 -6.42 13.83
CA LEU A 29 -10.34 -6.88 13.29
C LEU A 29 -9.47 -7.61 14.33
N CYS A 30 -9.60 -7.25 15.61
CA CYS A 30 -8.82 -7.83 16.70
C CYS A 30 -9.36 -9.20 17.12
N GLY A 31 -10.69 -9.37 17.05
CA GLY A 31 -11.39 -10.62 17.31
C GLY A 31 -11.48 -11.57 16.11
N PHE A 32 -11.17 -11.10 14.89
CA PHE A 32 -11.20 -11.93 13.69
C PHE A 32 -10.26 -13.14 13.81
N ASP A 33 -10.77 -14.31 13.43
CA ASP A 33 -10.08 -15.60 13.62
C ASP A 33 -9.04 -15.86 12.53
N LEU A 34 -7.96 -15.10 12.56
CA LEU A 34 -6.80 -15.32 11.70
C LEU A 34 -6.01 -16.53 12.21
N ILE A 35 -5.53 -17.37 11.27
CA ILE A 35 -4.66 -18.51 11.56
C ILE A 35 -3.49 -18.08 12.45
N GLN A 36 -2.90 -16.93 12.15
CA GLN A 36 -1.94 -16.24 13.00
C GLN A 36 -2.29 -14.75 13.03
N ARG A 37 -2.43 -14.20 14.23
CA ARG A 37 -2.82 -12.80 14.42
C ARG A 37 -1.60 -11.89 14.23
N PRO A 38 -1.75 -10.76 13.52
CA PRO A 38 -0.73 -9.73 13.50
C PRO A 38 -0.61 -9.09 14.88
N GLY A 39 0.54 -8.45 15.16
CA GLY A 39 0.68 -7.66 16.40
C GLY A 39 -0.30 -6.50 16.44
N ASN A 40 -0.82 -6.17 17.62
CA ASN A 40 -1.78 -5.07 17.81
C ASN A 40 -1.29 -3.74 17.23
N ASP A 41 0.02 -3.48 17.33
CA ASP A 41 0.65 -2.28 16.77
C ASP A 41 0.52 -2.21 15.24
N CYS A 42 0.56 -3.36 14.56
CA CYS A 42 0.37 -3.41 13.11
C CYS A 42 -1.07 -3.06 12.73
N ILE A 43 -2.05 -3.60 13.46
CA ILE A 43 -3.48 -3.27 13.25
C ILE A 43 -3.71 -1.78 13.49
N ALA A 44 -3.19 -1.24 14.59
CA ALA A 44 -3.33 0.18 14.92
C ALA A 44 -2.69 1.10 13.87
N ARG A 45 -1.50 0.73 13.36
CA ARG A 45 -0.83 1.47 12.30
C ARG A 45 -1.62 1.45 11.00
N SER A 46 -2.12 0.28 10.59
CA SER A 46 -2.95 0.15 9.38
C SER A 46 -4.24 0.94 9.52
N HIS A 47 -4.89 0.88 10.67
CA HIS A 47 -6.07 1.69 10.96
C HIS A 47 -5.78 3.20 10.82
N ALA A 48 -4.72 3.69 11.47
CA ALA A 48 -4.34 5.10 11.39
C ALA A 48 -4.05 5.55 9.95
N MET A 49 -3.36 4.71 9.18
CA MET A 49 -3.07 4.96 7.77
C MET A 49 -4.35 5.02 6.93
N LEU A 50 -5.25 4.05 7.06
CA LEU A 50 -6.51 4.00 6.30
C LEU A 50 -7.45 5.17 6.64
N VAL A 51 -7.49 5.60 7.90
CA VAL A 51 -8.21 6.82 8.32
C VAL A 51 -7.61 8.07 7.67
N SER A 52 -6.28 8.19 7.62
CA SER A 52 -5.61 9.37 7.04
C SER A 52 -5.86 9.58 5.55
N ILE A 53 -6.17 8.51 4.80
CA ILE A 53 -6.51 8.55 3.37
C ILE A 53 -8.04 8.48 3.13
N GLU A 54 -8.83 8.67 4.19
CA GLU A 54 -10.30 8.72 4.17
C GLU A 54 -10.96 7.47 3.56
N THR A 55 -10.31 6.31 3.67
CA THR A 55 -10.86 5.05 3.13
C THR A 55 -11.89 4.39 4.05
N ILE A 56 -11.75 4.62 5.35
CA ILE A 56 -12.59 4.02 6.39
C ILE A 56 -13.15 5.11 7.29
N ALA A 57 -14.37 4.92 7.76
CA ALA A 57 -15.04 5.78 8.73
C ALA A 57 -15.68 4.92 9.82
N VAL A 58 -15.95 5.53 10.98
CA VAL A 58 -16.74 4.89 12.03
C VAL A 58 -18.19 5.24 11.78
N ASP A 59 -19.05 4.23 11.67
CA ASP A 59 -20.49 4.41 11.66
C ASP A 59 -20.97 4.84 13.05
N GLU A 60 -21.66 5.97 13.13
CA GLU A 60 -22.15 6.56 14.39
C GLU A 60 -23.26 5.70 15.04
N GLU A 61 -24.02 4.92 14.26
CA GLU A 61 -25.13 4.11 14.78
C GLU A 61 -24.65 2.79 15.35
N THR A 62 -23.74 2.11 14.64
CA THR A 62 -23.26 0.77 15.02
C THR A 62 -21.91 0.80 15.76
N GLY A 63 -21.19 1.92 15.71
CA GLY A 63 -19.81 2.03 16.20
C GLY A 63 -18.80 1.18 15.41
N CYS A 64 -19.21 0.62 14.28
CA CYS A 64 -18.38 -0.26 13.45
C CYS A 64 -17.56 0.54 12.43
N LEU A 65 -16.44 -0.03 11.99
CA LEU A 65 -15.67 0.52 10.88
C LEU A 65 -16.33 0.14 9.56
N GLU A 66 -16.58 1.13 8.72
CA GLU A 66 -17.16 0.96 7.39
C GLU A 66 -16.31 1.61 6.30
N LEU A 67 -16.43 1.08 5.08
CA LEU A 67 -15.81 1.67 3.89
C LEU A 67 -16.57 2.92 3.43
N THR A 68 -15.83 4.02 3.29
CA THR A 68 -16.32 5.24 2.64
C THR A 68 -16.53 5.01 1.13
N ALA A 69 -17.18 5.95 0.44
CA ALA A 69 -17.28 5.91 -1.03
C ALA A 69 -15.89 5.81 -1.68
N ARG A 70 -14.94 6.58 -1.15
CA ARG A 70 -13.53 6.58 -1.56
C ARG A 70 -12.84 5.24 -1.30
N GLY A 71 -13.06 4.64 -0.14
CA GLY A 71 -12.56 3.30 0.19
C GLY A 71 -13.03 2.22 -0.78
N ARG A 72 -14.27 2.32 -1.27
CA ARG A 72 -14.84 1.39 -2.26
C ARG A 72 -14.24 1.56 -3.66
N GLU A 73 -13.74 2.74 -4.00
CA GLU A 73 -12.99 2.95 -5.24
C GLU A 73 -11.56 2.41 -5.11
N ILE A 74 -10.90 2.71 -3.99
CA ILE A 74 -9.52 2.29 -3.70
C ILE A 74 -9.38 0.75 -3.73
N ILE A 75 -10.30 0.02 -3.09
CA ILE A 75 -10.23 -1.44 -3.04
C ILE A 75 -10.37 -2.12 -4.42
N ARG A 76 -10.96 -1.43 -5.41
CA ARG A 76 -11.08 -1.96 -6.77
C ARG A 76 -9.77 -1.93 -7.54
N LEU A 77 -8.79 -1.16 -7.09
CA LEU A 77 -7.50 -1.04 -7.74
C LEU A 77 -6.54 -2.13 -7.22
N PRO A 78 -5.80 -2.84 -8.10
CA PRO A 78 -4.88 -3.90 -7.71
C PRO A 78 -3.51 -3.35 -7.24
N VAL A 79 -3.52 -2.31 -6.41
CA VAL A 79 -2.32 -1.65 -5.88
C VAL A 79 -2.47 -1.39 -4.39
N GLN A 80 -1.37 -1.01 -3.73
CA GLN A 80 -1.42 -0.65 -2.31
C GLN A 80 -2.37 0.53 -2.07
N PRO A 81 -3.11 0.58 -0.94
CA PRO A 81 -4.12 1.61 -0.69
C PRO A 81 -3.58 3.04 -0.82
N MET A 82 -2.33 3.28 -0.42
CA MET A 82 -1.68 4.59 -0.57
C MET A 82 -1.51 5.01 -2.04
N LEU A 83 -1.05 4.08 -2.89
CA LEU A 83 -0.87 4.34 -4.32
C LEU A 83 -2.23 4.51 -5.01
N ALA A 84 -3.22 3.71 -4.63
CA ALA A 84 -4.58 3.86 -5.11
C ALA A 84 -5.17 5.23 -4.76
N HIS A 85 -4.97 5.69 -3.52
CA HIS A 85 -5.38 7.03 -3.09
C HIS A 85 -4.71 8.12 -3.94
N MET A 86 -3.40 8.03 -4.16
CA MET A 86 -2.66 8.97 -5.02
C MET A 86 -3.18 9.00 -6.47
N LEU A 87 -3.54 7.84 -7.04
CA LEU A 87 -4.12 7.76 -8.38
C LEU A 87 -5.50 8.40 -8.45
N LEU A 88 -6.31 8.30 -7.39
CA LEU A 88 -7.61 8.96 -7.35
C LEU A 88 -7.47 10.47 -7.15
N GLU A 89 -6.55 10.92 -6.30
CA GLU A 89 -6.23 12.35 -6.14
C GLU A 89 -5.74 12.98 -7.46
N SER A 90 -4.88 12.27 -8.21
CA SER A 90 -4.36 12.80 -9.47
C SER A 90 -5.41 12.94 -10.57
N LEU A 91 -6.55 12.23 -10.47
CA LEU A 91 -7.71 12.45 -11.35
C LEU A 91 -8.32 13.83 -11.13
N GLU A 92 -8.39 14.30 -9.88
CA GLU A 92 -8.96 15.62 -9.55
C GLU A 92 -8.02 16.76 -9.95
N LEU A 93 -6.72 16.48 -10.01
CA LEU A 93 -5.68 17.44 -10.37
C LEU A 93 -5.31 17.43 -11.86
N ASP A 94 -5.96 16.61 -12.69
CA ASP A 94 -5.65 16.40 -14.11
C ASP A 94 -4.19 15.96 -14.38
N LEU A 95 -3.57 15.22 -13.43
CA LEU A 95 -2.17 14.72 -13.49
C LEU A 95 -2.10 13.19 -13.49
N LEU A 96 -3.13 12.54 -14.03
CA LEU A 96 -3.22 11.08 -14.04
C LEU A 96 -2.05 10.39 -14.76
N PRO A 97 -1.61 10.77 -15.98
CA PRO A 97 -0.60 10.00 -16.69
C PRO A 97 0.77 10.05 -15.99
N GLU A 98 1.14 11.20 -15.43
CA GLU A 98 2.37 11.37 -14.65
C GLU A 98 2.31 10.53 -13.37
N MET A 99 1.19 10.60 -12.64
CA MET A 99 1.06 9.86 -11.39
C MET A 99 0.99 8.35 -11.62
N ALA A 100 0.36 7.90 -12.71
CA ALA A 100 0.35 6.49 -13.11
C ALA A 100 1.76 5.98 -13.40
N ALA A 101 2.60 6.78 -14.07
CA ALA A 101 4.00 6.42 -14.30
C ALA A 101 4.77 6.29 -12.97
N VAL A 102 4.60 7.24 -12.04
CA VAL A 102 5.24 7.19 -10.71
C VAL A 102 4.78 5.96 -9.92
N CYS A 103 3.47 5.69 -9.87
CA CYS A 103 2.94 4.51 -9.19
C CYS A 103 3.45 3.20 -9.81
N ALA A 104 3.57 3.12 -11.13
CA ALA A 104 4.13 1.96 -11.82
C ALA A 104 5.62 1.75 -11.46
N CYS A 105 6.42 2.82 -11.42
CA CYS A 105 7.82 2.78 -10.99
C CYS A 105 7.95 2.27 -9.55
N ILE A 106 7.11 2.76 -8.63
CA ILE A 106 7.13 2.31 -7.23
C ILE A 106 6.72 0.83 -7.13
N HIS A 107 5.70 0.41 -7.88
CA HIS A 107 5.16 -0.95 -7.81
C HIS A 107 6.14 -2.01 -8.36
N ILE A 108 6.82 -1.71 -9.47
CA ILE A 108 7.81 -2.61 -10.09
C ILE A 108 9.14 -2.58 -9.32
N GLY A 109 9.44 -1.47 -8.64
CA GLY A 109 10.70 -1.24 -7.95
C GLY A 109 11.75 -0.59 -8.85
N SER A 110 13.03 -0.73 -8.48
CA SER A 110 14.13 -0.04 -9.18
C SER A 110 14.21 -0.45 -10.65
N LEU A 111 13.94 0.49 -11.56
CA LEU A 111 14.13 0.33 -13.00
C LEU A 111 15.61 0.35 -13.39
N PHE A 112 16.47 0.93 -12.55
CA PHE A 112 17.90 0.99 -12.79
C PHE A 112 18.57 -0.32 -12.36
N MET A 113 19.19 -1.00 -13.33
CA MET A 113 19.98 -2.19 -13.09
C MET A 113 21.35 -1.79 -12.54
N ARG A 114 21.72 -2.35 -11.38
CA ARG A 114 23.08 -2.20 -10.86
C ARG A 114 24.01 -3.19 -11.54
N HIS A 115 25.04 -2.66 -12.20
CA HIS A 115 26.17 -3.46 -12.68
C HIS A 115 27.15 -3.75 -11.54
N LEU A 116 27.76 -4.94 -11.57
CA LEU A 116 28.79 -5.32 -10.60
C LEU A 116 30.16 -4.72 -10.97
N ASP A 117 30.41 -4.52 -12.26
CA ASP A 117 31.67 -3.99 -12.79
C ASP A 117 31.75 -2.47 -12.64
N ASP A 118 32.94 -1.97 -12.31
CA ASP A 118 33.19 -0.55 -12.03
C ASP A 118 32.83 0.36 -13.21
N GLU A 119 33.18 -0.05 -14.45
CA GLU A 119 32.87 0.69 -15.68
C GLU A 119 31.36 0.82 -15.92
N GLY A 120 30.62 -0.28 -15.71
CA GLY A 120 29.16 -0.31 -15.86
C GLY A 120 28.46 0.56 -14.82
N ARG A 121 28.99 0.65 -13.59
CA ARG A 121 28.47 1.56 -12.56
C ARG A 121 28.69 3.02 -12.92
N CYS A 122 29.88 3.40 -13.39
CA CYS A 122 30.14 4.78 -13.81
C CYS A 122 29.23 5.21 -14.98
N GLN A 123 28.98 4.31 -15.94
CA GLN A 123 28.07 4.58 -17.04
C GLN A 123 26.61 4.75 -16.55
N MET A 124 26.17 3.89 -15.63
CA MET A 124 24.86 3.99 -15.00
C MET A 124 24.71 5.31 -14.22
N ASP A 125 25.71 5.68 -13.42
CA ASP A 125 25.69 6.92 -12.63
C ASP A 125 25.59 8.15 -13.54
N GLN A 126 26.26 8.14 -14.69
CA GLN A 126 26.12 9.22 -15.69
C GLN A 126 24.71 9.33 -16.26
N VAL A 127 24.10 8.21 -16.64
CA VAL A 127 22.72 8.19 -17.16
C VAL A 127 21.73 8.64 -16.09
N LEU A 128 21.94 8.21 -14.84
CA LEU A 128 21.10 8.59 -13.71
C LEU A 128 21.18 10.10 -13.44
N MET A 129 22.36 10.70 -13.50
CA MET A 129 22.53 12.16 -13.39
C MET A 129 21.78 12.90 -14.49
N SER A 130 21.86 12.43 -15.74
CA SER A 130 21.11 13.06 -16.84
C SER A 130 19.59 12.98 -16.68
N PHE A 131 19.08 11.93 -16.04
CA PHE A 131 17.65 11.76 -15.80
C PHE A 131 17.11 12.70 -14.70
N TYR A 132 17.94 13.09 -13.73
CA TYR A 132 17.52 14.02 -12.66
C TYR A 132 17.59 15.49 -13.05
N ASP A 133 18.33 15.83 -14.10
CA ASP A 133 18.49 17.21 -14.58
C ASP A 133 17.37 17.65 -15.55
N GLU A 134 16.55 16.71 -16.06
CA GLU A 134 15.33 16.98 -16.84
C GLU A 134 14.10 17.20 -15.95
#